data_AF-A0A966PSF6-F1
#
_entry.id   AF-A0A966PSF6-F1
#
_cell.length_a   1.000
_cell.length_b   1.000
_cell.length_c   1.000
_cell.angle_alpha   90.00
_cell.angle_beta   90.00
_cell.angle_gamma   90.00
#
_symmetry.space_group_name_H-M   'P 1'
#
loop_
_entity.id
_entity.type
_entity.pdbx_description
1 polymer ?
#
loop_
_entity_poly.entity_id
_entity_poly.type
_entity_poly.pdbx_seq_one_letter_code
_entity_poly.pdbx_strand_id
1 'polypeptide(L)'
;MASTEAPISITVKTPAGSLITVRAEHSDELDQTVATALEAIRSAVTELESIARGSTAAPQVMTPAQVATVLGGNIIETGTTIPAQEYSPSIAGGRMCPHGKMTAIQGTGKDGKTYRGYFCPAQKGAFDKCKNQYVRAGSPEWNTFVAEQVK
;
A
#
# COMPACT_ATOMS: atom_id res chain seq x y z
N MET A 1 6.12 -12.14 -57.83
CA MET A 1 6.19 -12.50 -56.40
C MET A 1 5.65 -11.30 -55.65
N ALA A 2 4.50 -11.42 -54.99
CA ALA A 2 3.99 -10.33 -54.15
C ALA A 2 4.88 -10.23 -52.91
N SER A 3 5.25 -9.01 -52.52
CA SER A 3 6.04 -8.76 -51.31
C SER A 3 5.33 -9.41 -50.11
N THR A 4 6.04 -10.27 -49.36
CA THR A 4 5.56 -10.86 -48.10
C THR A 4 5.68 -9.90 -46.91
N GLU A 5 5.98 -8.63 -47.18
CA GLU A 5 6.07 -7.59 -46.17
C GLU A 5 4.71 -6.91 -46.04
N ALA A 6 4.21 -6.80 -44.80
CA ALA A 6 2.97 -6.09 -44.51
C ALA A 6 3.06 -4.66 -45.11
N PRO A 7 2.04 -4.21 -45.87
CA PRO A 7 2.06 -2.93 -46.60
C PRO A 7 2.23 -1.71 -45.70
N ILE A 8 1.90 -1.82 -44.41
CA ILE A 8 2.02 -0.75 -43.43
C ILE A 8 2.98 -1.18 -42.33
N SER A 9 4.05 -0.41 -42.14
CA SER A 9 5.06 -0.61 -41.09
C SER A 9 5.39 0.75 -40.46
N ILE A 10 5.14 0.88 -39.16
CA ILE A 10 5.42 2.11 -38.39
C ILE A 10 6.45 1.76 -37.32
N THR A 11 7.58 2.48 -37.33
CA THR A 11 8.60 2.37 -36.29
C THR A 11 8.60 3.64 -35.45
N VAL A 12 8.40 3.49 -34.14
CA VAL A 12 8.47 4.59 -33.17
C VAL A 12 9.66 4.41 -32.23
N LYS A 13 10.33 5.52 -31.91
CA LYS A 13 11.40 5.54 -30.92
C LYS A 13 10.83 5.91 -29.55
N THR A 14 11.03 5.06 -28.55
CA THR A 14 10.59 5.33 -27.18
C THR A 14 11.51 6.36 -26.52
N PRO A 15 11.04 7.10 -25.49
CA PRO A 15 11.90 7.96 -24.68
C PRO A 15 13.08 7.23 -24.04
N ALA A 16 12.93 5.92 -23.83
CA ALA A 16 13.97 5.03 -23.34
C ALA A 16 15.02 4.65 -24.40
N GLY A 17 14.81 5.02 -25.66
CA GLY A 17 15.73 4.77 -26.77
C GLY A 17 15.46 3.51 -27.57
N SER A 18 14.46 2.71 -27.20
CA SER A 18 14.08 1.49 -27.93
C SER A 18 13.27 1.80 -29.18
N LEU A 19 13.27 0.86 -30.13
CA LEU A 19 12.49 0.94 -31.35
C LEU A 19 11.34 -0.06 -31.28
N ILE A 20 10.11 0.42 -31.41
CA ILE A 20 8.91 -0.41 -31.52
C ILE A 20 8.46 -0.36 -32.98
N THR A 21 8.35 -1.52 -33.62
CA THR A 21 7.85 -1.64 -34.99
C THR A 21 6.49 -2.32 -34.99
N VAL A 22 5.46 -1.63 -35.46
CA VAL A 22 4.11 -2.16 -35.64
C VAL A 22 3.87 -2.40 -37.12
N ARG A 23 3.38 -3.59 -37.48
CA ARG A 23 3.08 -4.00 -38.85
C ARG A 23 1.62 -4.38 -38.95
N ALA A 24 0.94 -3.95 -40.01
CA ALA A 24 -0.47 -4.25 -40.27
C ALA A 24 -0.73 -4.41 -41.76
N GLU A 25 -1.75 -5.18 -42.12
CA GLU A 25 -2.14 -5.39 -43.52
C GLU A 25 -3.14 -4.34 -44.01
N HIS A 26 -3.93 -3.79 -43.10
CA HIS A 26 -4.94 -2.77 -43.39
C HIS A 26 -4.92 -1.62 -42.37
N SER A 27 -5.40 -0.43 -42.76
CA SER A 27 -5.48 0.75 -41.89
C SER A 27 -6.35 0.51 -40.66
N ASP A 28 -7.50 -0.14 -40.85
CA ASP A 28 -8.46 -0.37 -39.77
C ASP A 28 -7.92 -1.36 -38.73
N GLU A 29 -7.12 -2.34 -39.18
CA GLU A 29 -6.43 -3.29 -38.33
C GLU A 29 -5.35 -2.59 -37.49
N LEU A 30 -4.62 -1.63 -38.08
CA LEU A 30 -3.64 -0.83 -37.36
C LEU A 30 -4.32 -0.02 -36.24
N ASP A 31 -5.42 0.67 -36.54
CA ASP A 31 -6.16 1.46 -35.56
C ASP A 31 -6.72 0.58 -34.44
N GLN A 32 -7.26 -0.60 -34.77
CA GLN A 32 -7.77 -1.54 -33.78
C GLN A 32 -6.65 -2.11 -32.90
N THR A 33 -5.48 -2.41 -33.49
CA THR A 33 -4.31 -2.92 -32.80
C THR A 33 -3.75 -1.87 -31.85
N VAL A 34 -3.65 -0.62 -32.29
CA VAL A 34 -3.25 0.49 -31.42
C VAL A 34 -4.31 0.68 -30.31
N ALA A 35 -5.59 0.82 -30.62
CA ALA A 35 -6.61 1.09 -29.61
C ALA A 35 -6.75 -0.01 -28.55
N THR A 36 -6.66 -1.28 -28.95
CA THR A 36 -6.91 -2.42 -28.05
C THR A 36 -5.64 -2.91 -27.37
N ALA A 37 -4.51 -2.87 -28.08
CA ALA A 37 -3.26 -3.42 -27.59
C ALA A 37 -2.30 -2.37 -27.05
N LEU A 38 -2.57 -1.06 -27.14
CA LEU A 38 -1.62 -0.03 -26.69
C LEU A 38 -1.24 -0.19 -25.21
N GLU A 39 -2.19 -0.47 -24.31
CA GLU A 39 -1.86 -0.67 -22.90
C GLU A 39 -1.09 -1.98 -22.66
N ALA A 40 -1.45 -3.04 -23.39
CA ALA A 40 -0.72 -4.32 -23.32
C ALA A 40 0.70 -4.20 -23.89
N ILE A 41 0.88 -3.50 -25.02
CA ILE A 41 2.16 -3.21 -25.68
C ILE A 41 2.99 -2.28 -24.79
N ARG A 42 2.39 -1.24 -24.21
CA ARG A 42 3.06 -0.34 -23.26
C ARG A 42 3.58 -1.13 -22.06
N SER A 43 2.76 -1.98 -21.45
CA SER A 43 3.17 -2.81 -20.32
C SER A 43 4.28 -3.79 -20.73
N ALA A 44 4.10 -4.52 -21.84
CA ALA A 44 5.07 -5.50 -22.31
C ALA A 44 6.41 -4.86 -22.70
N VAL A 45 6.39 -3.69 -23.36
CA VAL A 45 7.60 -2.94 -23.71
C VAL A 45 8.28 -2.40 -22.45
N THR A 46 7.52 -1.89 -21.48
CA THR A 46 8.11 -1.41 -20.21
C THR A 46 8.82 -2.54 -19.48
N GLU A 47 8.17 -3.70 -19.36
CA GLU A 47 8.76 -4.90 -18.75
C GLU A 47 9.98 -5.38 -19.53
N LEU A 48 9.88 -5.51 -20.86
CA LEU A 48 10.97 -5.97 -21.71
C LEU A 48 12.16 -5.00 -21.71
N GLU A 49 11.91 -3.70 -21.76
CA GLU A 49 12.97 -2.67 -21.65
C GLU A 49 13.63 -2.67 -20.27
N SER A 50 12.87 -2.99 -19.22
CA SER A 50 13.41 -3.13 -17.87
C SER A 50 14.40 -4.31 -17.83
N ILE A 51 13.97 -5.48 -18.30
CA ILE A 51 14.79 -6.70 -18.37
C ILE A 51 16.02 -6.49 -19.27
N ALA A 52 15.83 -5.93 -20.47
CA ALA A 52 16.89 -5.75 -21.47
C ALA A 52 17.97 -4.76 -21.02
N ARG A 53 17.62 -3.72 -20.25
CA ARG A 53 18.58 -2.75 -19.71
C ARG A 53 19.33 -3.28 -18.48
N GLY A 54 19.13 -4.54 -18.09
CA GLY A 54 19.56 -5.05 -16.78
C GLY A 54 18.93 -4.28 -15.62
N SER A 55 17.94 -3.44 -15.93
CA SER A 55 17.08 -2.73 -15.00
C SER A 55 15.84 -3.59 -14.82
N THR A 56 15.99 -4.88 -14.53
CA THR A 56 15.00 -5.45 -13.64
C THR A 56 15.09 -4.54 -12.44
N ALA A 57 14.12 -3.64 -12.30
CA ALA A 57 13.70 -3.30 -10.96
C ALA A 57 13.21 -4.65 -10.44
N ALA A 58 14.14 -5.50 -9.98
CA ALA A 58 13.87 -6.49 -8.96
C ALA A 58 12.97 -5.73 -8.02
N PRO A 59 11.71 -6.18 -7.82
CA PRO A 59 10.69 -5.41 -7.13
C PRO A 59 11.40 -4.81 -5.95
N GLN A 60 11.63 -3.48 -5.99
CA GLN A 60 12.66 -2.86 -5.16
C GLN A 60 12.34 -3.34 -3.78
N VAL A 61 13.18 -4.21 -3.21
CA VAL A 61 12.84 -4.89 -1.96
C VAL A 61 12.78 -3.74 -0.99
N MET A 62 11.56 -3.28 -0.74
CA MET A 62 11.36 -2.06 -0.01
C MET A 62 12.01 -2.33 1.31
N THR A 63 13.01 -1.54 1.66
CA THR A 63 13.63 -1.69 2.96
C THR A 63 12.50 -1.58 3.98
N PRO A 64 12.58 -2.24 5.15
CA PRO A 64 11.58 -2.07 6.20
C PRO A 64 11.29 -0.59 6.49
N ALA A 65 12.26 0.31 6.26
CA ALA A 65 12.11 1.76 6.35
C ALA A 65 11.25 2.38 5.25
N GLN A 66 11.40 1.94 4.00
CA GLN A 66 10.56 2.37 2.89
C GLN A 66 9.12 1.88 3.07
N VAL A 67 8.93 0.65 3.55
CA VAL A 67 7.59 0.09 3.86
C VAL A 67 6.95 0.86 5.02
N ALA A 68 7.70 1.13 6.08
CA ALA A 68 7.26 1.91 7.22
C ALA A 68 6.84 3.34 6.79
N THR A 69 7.62 4.01 5.95
CA THR A 69 7.30 5.36 5.47
C THR A 69 6.01 5.40 4.64
N VAL A 70 5.83 4.45 3.71
CA VAL A 70 4.63 4.38 2.85
C VAL A 70 3.37 4.05 3.64
N LEU A 71 3.49 3.23 4.69
CA LEU A 71 2.36 2.80 5.53
C LEU A 71 2.17 3.67 6.78
N GLY A 72 2.98 4.73 6.96
CA GLY A 72 2.98 5.55 8.18
C GLY A 72 3.35 4.78 9.45
N GLY A 73 4.08 3.68 9.32
CA GLY A 73 4.58 2.84 10.42
C GLY A 73 5.97 3.25 10.90
N ASN A 74 6.40 2.67 12.02
CA ASN A 74 7.76 2.78 12.56
C ASN A 74 8.39 1.39 12.65
N ILE A 75 9.69 1.28 12.38
CA ILE A 75 10.45 0.02 12.51
C ILE A 75 10.86 -0.15 13.97
N ILE A 76 10.61 -1.32 14.56
CA ILE A 76 11.13 -1.70 15.88
C ILE A 76 12.26 -2.70 15.67
N GLU A 77 13.50 -2.32 15.99
CA GLU A 77 14.67 -3.18 15.88
C GLU A 77 14.97 -3.85 17.23
N THR A 78 14.54 -5.10 17.40
CA THR A 78 14.84 -5.93 18.58
C THR A 78 16.25 -6.52 18.45
N GLY A 79 17.28 -5.84 18.96
CA GLY A 79 18.63 -6.42 18.92
C GLY A 79 19.79 -5.69 19.57
N THR A 80 19.71 -4.39 19.85
CA THR A 80 20.83 -3.64 20.44
C THR A 80 20.35 -2.88 21.68
N THR A 81 21.10 -3.02 22.76
CA THR A 81 20.91 -2.30 24.02
C THR A 81 21.06 -0.79 23.77
N ILE A 82 19.94 -0.08 23.60
CA ILE A 82 19.91 1.37 23.44
C ILE A 82 20.04 2.01 24.84
N PRO A 83 20.96 2.99 25.06
CA PRO A 83 20.93 3.79 26.28
C PRO A 83 19.60 4.56 26.32
N ALA A 84 19.01 4.67 27.51
CA ALA A 84 17.69 5.24 27.75
C ALA A 84 17.48 6.63 27.12
N GLN A 85 17.15 6.68 25.83
CA GLN A 85 16.34 7.73 25.26
C GLN A 85 14.91 7.39 25.68
N GLU A 86 14.24 8.35 26.30
CA GLU A 86 12.83 8.30 26.72
C GLU A 86 11.91 8.07 25.51
N TYR A 87 11.94 6.88 24.93
CA TYR A 87 10.82 6.33 24.23
C TYR A 87 9.98 5.66 25.29
N SER A 88 9.11 6.45 25.92
CA SER A 88 7.88 5.88 26.45
C SER A 88 7.26 5.10 25.28
N PRO A 89 7.19 3.77 25.34
CA PRO A 89 6.64 3.01 24.24
C PRO A 89 5.18 3.42 24.17
N SER A 90 4.80 4.21 23.17
CA SER A 90 3.40 4.38 22.86
C SER A 90 2.93 3.08 22.19
N ILE A 91 2.82 2.02 22.99
CA ILE A 91 1.74 1.02 22.88
C ILE A 91 0.38 1.75 23.01
N ALA A 92 0.39 3.04 23.37
CA ALA A 92 -0.64 4.07 23.21
C ALA A 92 -0.88 4.58 21.77
N GLY A 93 -0.32 3.96 20.74
CA GLY A 93 -0.40 4.41 19.34
C GLY A 93 -1.62 3.86 18.60
N GLY A 94 -2.81 4.35 18.95
CA GLY A 94 -4.13 3.88 18.55
C GLY A 94 -4.30 3.32 17.13
N ARG A 95 -5.07 2.23 17.05
CA ARG A 95 -5.50 1.60 15.80
C ARG A 95 -6.07 2.65 14.84
N MET A 96 -5.74 2.56 13.56
CA MET A 96 -6.28 3.47 12.54
C MET A 96 -7.60 2.94 11.99
N CYS A 97 -8.53 3.85 11.74
CA CYS A 97 -9.76 3.58 11.00
C CYS A 97 -9.92 4.63 9.87
N PRO A 98 -10.85 4.43 8.91
CA PRO A 98 -11.10 5.41 7.84
C PRO A 98 -11.45 6.83 8.31
N HIS A 99 -11.89 6.97 9.57
CA HIS A 99 -12.22 8.25 10.21
C HIS A 99 -11.06 8.88 10.98
N GLY A 100 -9.88 8.25 10.96
CA GLY A 100 -8.68 8.73 11.66
C GLY A 100 -8.21 7.79 12.78
N LYS A 101 -7.37 8.32 13.67
CA LYS A 101 -6.81 7.57 14.81
C LYS A 101 -7.92 7.21 15.79
N MET A 102 -8.05 5.92 16.13
CA MET A 102 -8.98 5.49 17.16
C MET A 102 -8.43 5.84 18.54
N THR A 103 -9.26 6.41 19.40
CA THR A 103 -8.91 6.79 20.77
C THR A 103 -8.87 5.56 21.66
N ALA A 104 -7.75 5.33 22.35
CA ALA A 104 -7.64 4.29 23.38
C ALA A 104 -8.37 4.74 24.64
N ILE A 105 -9.45 4.05 25.01
CA ILE A 105 -10.26 4.36 26.19
C ILE A 105 -10.26 3.18 27.16
N GLN A 106 -10.03 3.46 28.43
CA GLN A 106 -10.27 2.54 29.54
C GLN A 106 -11.44 3.04 30.37
N GLY A 107 -12.28 2.14 30.89
CA GLY A 107 -13.31 2.57 31.83
C GLY A 107 -14.01 1.42 32.53
N THR A 108 -15.11 1.72 33.22
CA THR A 108 -15.95 0.72 33.89
C THR A 108 -17.28 0.55 33.15
N GLY A 109 -17.59 -0.67 32.74
CA GLY A 109 -18.82 -1.02 32.05
C GLY A 109 -20.04 -1.03 32.98
N LYS A 110 -21.24 -1.13 32.39
CA LYS A 110 -22.51 -1.21 33.13
C LYS A 110 -22.60 -2.44 34.05
N ASP A 111 -21.82 -3.47 33.74
CA ASP A 111 -21.66 -4.72 34.48
C ASP A 111 -20.59 -4.63 35.59
N GLY A 112 -20.03 -3.44 35.84
CA GLY A 112 -19.01 -3.21 36.87
C GLY A 112 -17.61 -3.72 36.48
N LYS A 113 -17.45 -4.28 35.28
CA LYS A 113 -16.15 -4.76 34.79
C LYS A 113 -15.38 -3.65 34.13
N THR A 114 -14.07 -3.64 34.32
CA THR A 114 -13.21 -2.73 33.56
C THR A 114 -13.19 -3.15 32.10
N TYR A 115 -13.23 -2.18 31.19
CA TYR A 115 -13.05 -2.37 29.76
C TYR A 115 -11.88 -1.54 29.27
N ARG A 116 -11.24 -2.03 28.22
CA ARG A 116 -10.17 -1.35 27.48
C ARG A 116 -10.48 -1.52 26.00
N GLY A 117 -10.36 -0.47 25.21
CA GLY A 117 -10.66 -0.56 23.78
C GLY A 117 -10.33 0.69 22.99
N TYR A 118 -10.36 0.56 21.67
CA TYR A 118 -10.15 1.63 20.71
C TYR A 118 -11.49 2.09 20.13
N PHE A 119 -11.71 3.39 20.14
CA PHE A 119 -12.97 4.02 19.75
C PHE A 119 -12.76 4.94 18.56
N CYS A 120 -13.59 4.75 17.53
CA CYS A 120 -13.56 5.58 16.34
C CYS A 120 -13.98 7.04 16.66
N PRO A 121 -13.27 8.05 16.12
CA PRO A 121 -13.55 9.46 16.38
C PRO A 121 -14.83 9.98 15.68
N ALA A 122 -15.43 9.20 14.77
CA ALA A 122 -16.67 9.59 14.11
C ALA A 122 -17.79 9.90 15.12
N GLN A 123 -18.63 10.89 14.77
CA GLN A 123 -19.69 11.37 15.63
C GLN A 123 -20.66 10.25 16.03
N LYS A 124 -21.17 10.30 17.25
CA LYS A 124 -22.09 9.30 17.78
C LYS A 124 -23.39 9.35 16.97
N GLY A 125 -23.71 8.25 16.28
CA GLY A 125 -24.90 8.15 15.42
C GLY A 125 -24.62 8.30 13.92
N ALA A 126 -23.37 8.56 13.52
CA ALA A 126 -22.98 8.53 12.12
C ALA A 126 -23.05 7.10 11.56
N PHE A 127 -23.64 6.93 10.38
CA PHE A 127 -23.86 5.63 9.75
C PHE A 127 -22.57 4.91 9.36
N ASP A 128 -21.50 5.67 9.15
CA ASP A 128 -20.18 5.20 8.76
C ASP A 128 -19.26 4.90 9.96
N LYS A 129 -19.71 5.16 11.21
CA LYS A 129 -18.87 4.97 12.38
C LYS A 129 -18.39 3.52 12.53
N CYS A 130 -17.07 3.33 12.61
CA CYS A 130 -16.51 2.01 12.85
C CYS A 130 -16.93 1.42 14.20
N LYS A 131 -17.06 0.09 14.23
CA LYS A 131 -17.31 -0.66 15.46
C LYS A 131 -16.14 -0.48 16.45
N ASN A 132 -16.45 -0.30 17.73
CA ASN A 132 -15.44 -0.23 18.78
C ASN A 132 -14.68 -1.55 18.87
N GLN A 133 -13.36 -1.46 19.03
CA GLN A 133 -12.51 -2.63 19.15
C GLN A 133 -12.09 -2.79 20.61
N TYR A 134 -12.69 -3.76 21.29
CA TYR A 134 -12.35 -4.04 22.69
C TYR A 134 -11.13 -4.95 22.78
N VAL A 135 -10.26 -4.64 23.71
CA VAL A 135 -9.13 -5.51 24.08
C VAL A 135 -9.67 -6.61 24.98
N ARG A 136 -9.38 -7.85 24.62
CA ARG A 136 -9.83 -9.02 25.37
C ARG A 136 -9.08 -9.10 26.70
N ALA A 137 -9.82 -9.22 27.81
CA ALA A 137 -9.22 -9.44 29.13
C ALA A 137 -8.33 -10.68 29.12
N GLY A 138 -7.11 -10.55 29.66
CA GLY A 138 -6.10 -11.62 29.69
C GLY A 138 -5.23 -11.75 28.44
N SER A 139 -5.45 -10.94 27.39
CA SER A 139 -4.51 -10.87 26.28
C SER A 139 -3.22 -10.12 26.69
N PRO A 140 -2.08 -10.34 26.00
CA PRO A 140 -0.88 -9.53 26.23
C PRO A 140 -1.13 -8.02 26.05
N GLU A 141 -1.94 -7.66 25.05
CA GLU A 141 -2.39 -6.28 24.78
C GLU A 141 -3.18 -5.69 25.94
N TRP A 142 -3.90 -6.50 26.73
CA TRP A 142 -4.59 -6.01 27.93
C TRP A 142 -3.62 -5.44 28.93
N ASN A 143 -2.49 -6.12 29.19
CA ASN A 143 -1.52 -5.72 30.21
C ASN A 143 -0.66 -4.53 29.79
N THR A 144 -0.48 -4.35 28.49
CA THR A 144 0.31 -3.25 27.90
C THR A 144 -0.55 -2.09 27.39
N PHE A 145 -1.87 -2.16 27.57
CA PHE A 145 -2.80 -1.11 27.12
C PHE A 145 -2.54 0.21 27.85
N VAL A 146 -2.34 1.27 27.07
CA VAL A 146 -2.20 2.64 27.57
C VAL A 146 -3.39 3.44 27.09
N ALA A 147 -4.26 3.84 28.03
CA ALA A 147 -5.44 4.63 27.72
C ALA A 147 -5.07 6.09 27.44
N GLU A 148 -5.58 6.63 26.34
CA GLU A 148 -5.57 8.08 26.07
C GLU A 148 -6.69 8.79 26.85
N GLN A 149 -7.77 8.09 27.19
CA GLN A 149 -8.86 8.59 28.03
C GLN A 149 -9.33 7.52 29.03
N VAL A 150 -9.63 7.96 30.26
CA VAL A 150 -10.24 7.11 31.29
C VAL A 150 -11.68 7.57 31.54
N LYS A 151 -12.63 6.65 31.60
CA LYS A 151 -14.07 6.91 31.75
C LYS A 151 -14.73 6.09 32.84
#